data_AF-A0A2V8DSM8-F1
#
_entry.id   AF-A0A2V8DSM8-F1
#
_cell.length_a   1.000
_cell.length_b   1.000
_cell.length_c   1.000
_cell.angle_alpha   90.00
_cell.angle_beta   90.00
_cell.angle_gamma   90.00
#
_symmetry.space_group_name_H-M   'P 1'
#
loop_
_entity.id
_entity.type
_entity.pdbx_description
1 polymer ?
#
loop_
_entity_poly.entity_id
_entity_poly.type
_entity_poly.pdbx_seq_one_letter_code
_entity_poly.pdbx_strand_id
1 'polypeptide(L)'
;MIITSQLAVDQVERRHALERHGAEVVVGDGSIRGALEMLGTRGVGGLLLEGGAGIHAAAWDEGVIDLVRLYVAPLRLGNGGVRFLNGKPFSVADLASRRIEPLGPDILVEGYVHGPR
;
A
#
# COMPACT_ATOMS: atom_id res chain seq x y z
N MET A 1 7.72 -11.29 -7.50
CA MET A 1 7.21 -10.54 -8.67
C MET A 1 7.57 -9.07 -8.51
N ILE A 2 7.98 -8.42 -9.59
CA ILE A 2 8.25 -6.99 -9.68
C ILE A 2 7.37 -6.46 -10.82
N ILE A 3 6.45 -5.55 -10.49
CA ILE A 3 5.61 -4.88 -11.47
C ILE A 3 6.30 -3.59 -11.87
N THR A 4 6.46 -3.36 -13.17
CA THR A 4 7.17 -2.19 -13.69
C THR A 4 6.54 -1.69 -15.00
N SER A 5 7.00 -0.57 -15.53
CA SER A 5 6.55 -0.03 -16.81
C SER A 5 7.22 -0.73 -18.00
N GLN A 6 6.63 -0.60 -19.19
CA GLN A 6 7.22 -1.13 -20.43
C GLN A 6 8.65 -0.63 -20.66
N LEU A 7 8.87 0.68 -20.47
CA LEU A 7 10.18 1.32 -20.61
C LEU A 7 11.27 0.66 -19.74
N ALA A 8 10.89 0.19 -18.55
CA ALA A 8 11.81 -0.47 -17.63
C ALA A 8 12.06 -1.94 -17.97
N VAL A 9 11.11 -2.63 -18.62
CA VAL A 9 11.31 -3.99 -19.13
C VAL A 9 12.29 -4.02 -20.31
N ASP A 10 12.32 -2.95 -21.10
CA ASP A 10 13.25 -2.79 -22.23
C ASP A 10 14.72 -2.65 -21.78
N GLN A 11 14.97 -2.46 -20.47
CA GLN A 11 16.30 -2.54 -19.86
C GLN A 11 16.69 -4.02 -19.63
N VAL A 12 16.93 -4.72 -20.75
CA VAL A 12 17.07 -6.18 -20.83
C VAL A 12 18.10 -6.74 -19.85
N GLU A 13 19.28 -6.13 -19.73
CA GLU A 13 20.35 -6.59 -18.83
C GLU A 13 19.92 -6.54 -17.36
N ARG A 14 19.22 -5.47 -16.98
CA ARG A 14 18.74 -5.27 -15.60
C ARG A 14 17.59 -6.21 -15.28
N ARG A 15 16.65 -6.40 -16.21
CA ARG A 15 15.57 -7.39 -16.09
C ARG A 15 16.14 -8.79 -15.90
N HIS A 16 17.05 -9.21 -16.78
CA HIS A 16 17.66 -10.54 -16.69
C HIS A 16 18.49 -10.72 -15.43
N ALA A 17 19.15 -9.68 -14.94
CA ALA A 17 19.85 -9.75 -13.66
C ALA A 17 18.90 -10.09 -12.50
N LEU A 18 17.68 -9.51 -12.48
CA LEU A 18 16.66 -9.82 -11.47
C LEU A 18 16.08 -11.22 -11.67
N GLU A 19 15.75 -11.60 -12.90
CA GLU A 19 15.17 -12.90 -13.24
C GLU A 19 16.12 -14.07 -12.92
N ARG A 20 17.44 -13.89 -13.11
CA ARG A 20 18.44 -14.88 -12.70
C ARG A 20 18.44 -15.15 -11.19
N HIS A 21 17.92 -14.24 -10.39
CA HIS A 21 17.75 -14.41 -8.94
C HIS A 21 16.31 -14.82 -8.57
N GLY A 22 15.51 -15.27 -9.54
CA GLY A 22 14.16 -15.81 -9.32
C GLY A 22 13.06 -14.75 -9.27
N ALA A 23 13.35 -13.47 -9.55
CA ALA A 23 12.32 -12.46 -9.64
C ALA A 23 11.55 -12.56 -10.96
N GLU A 24 10.25 -12.78 -10.90
CA GLU A 24 9.35 -12.57 -12.05
C GLU A 24 9.18 -11.06 -12.28
N VAL A 25 9.57 -10.54 -13.44
CA VAL A 25 9.39 -9.11 -13.82
C VAL A 25 8.26 -9.01 -14.83
N VAL A 26 7.25 -8.19 -14.52
CA VAL A 26 6.03 -8.07 -15.34
C VAL A 26 5.70 -6.60 -15.62
N VAL A 27 5.10 -6.34 -16.78
CA VAL A 27 4.62 -5.00 -17.14
C VAL A 27 3.25 -4.78 -16.49
N GLY A 28 3.11 -3.69 -15.74
CA GLY A 28 1.83 -3.19 -15.24
C GLY A 28 1.31 -2.03 -16.07
N ASP A 29 0.03 -1.71 -15.89
CA ASP A 29 -0.63 -0.54 -16.50
C ASP A 29 -0.40 0.77 -15.72
N GLY A 30 0.28 0.68 -14.56
CA GLY A 30 0.59 1.81 -13.68
C GLY A 30 -0.46 2.05 -12.58
N SER A 31 -1.55 1.28 -12.55
CA SER A 31 -2.58 1.34 -11.51
C SER A 31 -2.30 0.35 -10.38
N ILE A 32 -2.79 0.65 -9.18
CA ILE A 32 -2.75 -0.30 -8.05
C ILE A 32 -3.74 -1.44 -8.29
N ARG A 33 -4.94 -1.14 -8.80
CA ARG A 33 -5.98 -2.11 -9.13
C ARG A 33 -5.49 -3.16 -10.12
N GLY A 34 -4.88 -2.76 -11.22
CA GLY A 34 -4.31 -3.69 -12.20
C GLY A 34 -3.23 -4.58 -11.58
N ALA A 35 -2.36 -4.02 -10.73
CA ALA A 35 -1.40 -4.79 -9.96
C ALA A 35 -2.05 -5.82 -9.02
N LEU A 36 -3.13 -5.46 -8.33
CA LEU A 36 -3.90 -6.36 -7.47
C LEU A 36 -4.62 -7.46 -8.27
N GLU A 37 -5.16 -7.15 -9.44
CA GLU A 37 -5.77 -8.14 -10.34
C GLU A 37 -4.74 -9.17 -10.80
N MET A 38 -3.53 -8.74 -11.18
CA MET A 38 -2.42 -9.63 -11.52
C MET A 38 -2.04 -10.55 -10.36
N LEU A 39 -2.03 -10.04 -9.12
CA LEU A 39 -1.82 -10.84 -7.92
C LEU A 39 -2.96 -11.83 -7.68
N GLY A 40 -4.21 -11.40 -7.88
CA GLY A 40 -5.41 -12.24 -7.75
C GLY A 40 -5.39 -13.43 -8.71
N THR A 41 -4.97 -13.24 -9.97
CA THR A 41 -4.81 -14.35 -10.93
C THR A 41 -3.77 -15.39 -10.52
N ARG A 42 -2.86 -15.03 -9.60
CA ARG A 42 -1.84 -15.92 -9.00
C ARG A 42 -2.29 -16.51 -7.66
N GLY A 43 -3.57 -16.36 -7.30
CA GLY A 43 -4.14 -16.89 -6.06
C GLY A 43 -3.82 -16.08 -4.80
N VAL A 44 -3.29 -14.86 -4.95
CA VAL A 44 -3.03 -13.98 -3.79
C VAL A 44 -4.32 -13.25 -3.44
N GLY A 45 -5.01 -13.75 -2.40
CA GLY A 45 -6.29 -13.19 -1.94
C GLY A 45 -6.18 -12.10 -0.87
N GLY A 46 -4.98 -11.78 -0.40
CA GLY A 46 -4.73 -10.73 0.59
C GLY A 46 -3.33 -10.17 0.45
N LEU A 47 -3.20 -8.86 0.61
CA LEU A 47 -1.94 -8.14 0.52
C LEU A 47 -1.78 -7.24 1.74
N LEU A 48 -0.59 -7.27 2.33
CA LEU A 48 -0.16 -6.24 3.27
C LEU A 48 0.56 -5.15 2.48
N LEU A 49 -0.10 -4.01 2.31
CA LEU A 49 0.50 -2.85 1.64
C LEU A 49 1.31 -2.06 2.66
N GLU A 50 2.62 -2.25 2.65
CA GLU A 50 3.60 -1.42 3.35
C GLU A 50 4.37 -0.59 2.32
N GLY A 51 4.44 0.73 2.50
CA GLY A 51 5.13 1.56 1.53
C GLY A 51 5.09 3.05 1.85
N GLY A 52 5.57 3.84 0.89
CA GLY A 52 5.61 5.30 1.03
C GLY A 52 4.24 5.96 0.86
N ALA A 53 4.14 7.23 1.23
CA ALA A 53 2.91 8.01 1.14
C ALA A 53 2.27 8.02 -0.27
N GLY A 54 3.08 7.89 -1.34
CA GLY A 54 2.60 7.80 -2.71
C GLY A 54 1.79 6.53 -3.01
N ILE A 55 2.29 5.35 -2.64
CA ILE A 55 1.59 4.09 -2.94
C ILE A 55 0.31 3.96 -2.13
N HIS A 56 0.34 4.40 -0.86
CA HIS A 56 -0.87 4.44 -0.04
C HIS A 56 -1.90 5.43 -0.58
N ALA A 57 -1.48 6.61 -1.02
CA ALA A 57 -2.38 7.60 -1.63
C ALA A 57 -3.02 7.08 -2.92
N ALA A 58 -2.26 6.41 -3.80
CA ALA A 58 -2.78 5.82 -5.02
C ALA A 58 -3.79 4.70 -4.73
N ALA A 59 -3.47 3.80 -3.80
CA ALA A 59 -4.39 2.73 -3.41
C ALA A 59 -5.67 3.26 -2.74
N TRP A 60 -5.54 4.34 -1.96
CA TRP A 60 -6.68 5.04 -1.36
C TRP A 60 -7.59 5.68 -2.42
N ASP A 61 -7.01 6.37 -3.41
CA ASP A 61 -7.76 6.99 -4.51
C ASP A 61 -8.49 5.97 -5.37
N GLU A 62 -7.88 4.81 -5.59
CA GLU A 62 -8.48 3.73 -6.37
C GLU A 62 -9.54 2.94 -5.59
N GLY A 63 -9.73 3.21 -4.30
CA GLY A 63 -10.74 2.55 -3.46
C GLY A 63 -10.51 1.05 -3.32
N VAL A 64 -9.26 0.61 -3.22
CA VAL A 64 -8.86 -0.81 -3.14
C VAL A 64 -8.39 -1.22 -1.74
N ILE A 65 -8.57 -0.37 -0.74
CA ILE A 65 -8.14 -0.63 0.64
C ILE A 65 -9.34 -1.11 1.45
N ASP A 66 -9.30 -2.34 1.94
CA ASP A 66 -10.36 -2.90 2.79
C ASP A 66 -10.16 -2.56 4.27
N LEU A 67 -8.92 -2.64 4.75
CA LEU A 67 -8.54 -2.51 6.16
C LEU A 67 -7.35 -1.55 6.31
N VAL A 68 -7.44 -0.64 7.28
CA VAL A 68 -6.31 0.20 7.69
C VAL A 68 -5.79 -0.26 9.04
N ARG A 69 -4.46 -0.36 9.16
CA ARG A 69 -3.72 -0.47 10.42
C ARG A 69 -2.76 0.72 10.51
N LEU A 70 -3.07 1.67 11.38
CA LEU A 70 -2.29 2.87 11.60
C LEU A 70 -1.56 2.78 12.93
N TYR A 71 -0.23 2.81 12.88
CA TYR A 71 0.63 2.89 14.06
C TYR A 71 1.00 4.35 14.31
N VAL A 72 0.66 4.87 15.49
CA VAL A 72 0.86 6.28 15.84
C VAL A 72 1.76 6.38 17.07
N ALA A 73 2.96 6.93 16.87
CA ALA A 73 3.88 7.26 17.94
C ALA A 73 3.57 8.65 18.54
N PRO A 74 3.89 8.90 19.83
CA PRO A 74 3.66 10.19 20.50
C PRO A 74 4.73 11.24 20.12
N LEU A 75 5.02 11.37 18.81
CA LEU A 75 6.05 12.25 18.26
C LEU A 75 5.47 13.26 17.28
N ARG A 76 6.05 14.46 17.25
CA ARG A 76 5.71 15.52 16.29
C ARG A 76 6.85 15.69 15.30
N LEU A 77 6.58 15.38 14.03
CA LEU A 77 7.58 15.48 12.95
C LEU A 77 7.72 16.90 12.36
N GLY A 78 6.75 17.79 12.61
CA GLY A 78 6.73 19.13 12.05
C GLY A 78 6.49 19.16 10.54
N ASN A 79 6.62 20.35 9.93
CA ASN A 79 6.24 20.59 8.54
C ASN A 79 7.16 19.91 7.50
N GLY A 80 8.35 19.46 7.90
CA GLY A 80 9.28 18.73 7.05
C GLY A 80 9.02 17.23 6.96
N GLY A 81 8.07 16.70 7.74
CA GLY A 81 7.72 15.28 7.74
C GLY A 81 7.01 14.85 6.44
N VAL A 82 7.19 13.59 6.06
CA VAL A 82 6.41 12.97 4.99
C VAL A 82 4.94 12.95 5.40
N ARG A 83 4.06 13.55 4.58
CA ARG A 83 2.63 13.61 4.89
C ARG A 83 1.97 12.26 4.68
N PHE A 84 1.22 11.80 5.69
CA PHE A 84 0.37 10.62 5.57
C PHE A 84 -0.61 10.77 4.39
N LEU A 85 -0.72 9.73 3.56
CA LEU A 85 -1.49 9.73 2.31
C LEU A 85 -1.24 10.97 1.43
N ASN A 86 -0.01 11.49 1.41
CA ASN A 86 0.38 12.72 0.71
C ASN A 86 -0.41 13.98 1.14
N GLY A 87 -1.06 13.95 2.31
CA GLY A 87 -1.89 15.03 2.84
C GLY A 87 -3.36 14.95 2.44
N LYS A 88 -3.81 13.81 1.90
CA LYS A 88 -5.23 13.56 1.66
C LYS A 88 -6.02 13.56 2.97
N PRO A 89 -7.31 13.98 2.93
CA PRO A 89 -8.18 13.85 4.07
C PRO A 89 -8.31 12.39 4.51
N PHE A 90 -8.12 12.15 5.79
CA PHE A 90 -8.32 10.86 6.41
C PHE A 90 -8.81 11.09 7.85
N SER A 91 -9.86 10.38 8.21
CA SER A 91 -10.44 10.43 9.54
C SER A 91 -10.53 9.02 10.09
N VAL A 92 -9.84 8.80 11.21
CA VAL A 92 -9.97 7.57 12.00
C VAL A 92 -11.43 7.35 12.44
N ALA A 93 -12.20 8.43 12.58
CA ALA A 93 -13.61 8.36 12.98
C ALA A 93 -14.46 7.58 11.97
N ASP A 94 -14.05 7.58 10.70
CA ASP A 94 -14.83 7.04 9.57
C ASP A 94 -14.62 5.54 9.38
N LEU A 95 -13.64 4.93 10.08
CA LEU A 95 -13.38 3.50 10.02
C LEU A 95 -14.46 2.69 10.74
N ALA A 96 -14.99 1.67 10.07
CA ALA A 96 -15.94 0.72 10.62
C ALA A 96 -15.25 -0.33 11.51
N SER A 97 -15.98 -0.82 12.53
CA SER A 97 -15.50 -1.81 13.51
C SER A 97 -14.13 -1.45 14.11
N ARG A 98 -13.90 -0.15 14.34
CA ARG A 98 -12.61 0.37 14.77
C ARG A 98 -12.19 -0.21 16.13
N ARG A 99 -10.93 -0.62 16.21
CA ARG A 99 -10.24 -1.02 17.44
C ARG A 99 -9.02 -0.13 17.67
N ILE A 100 -8.80 0.26 18.92
CA ILE A 100 -7.62 1.04 19.34
C ILE A 100 -6.93 0.24 20.43
N GLU A 101 -5.64 -0.04 20.24
CA GLU A 101 -4.84 -0.88 21.13
C GLU A 101 -3.54 -0.14 21.50
N PRO A 102 -3.23 0.04 22.81
CA PRO A 102 -1.93 0.54 23.24
C PRO A 102 -0.82 -0.44 22.86
N LEU A 103 0.27 0.07 22.28
CA LEU A 103 1.48 -0.66 21.95
C LEU A 103 2.68 0.02 22.62
N GLY A 104 2.82 -0.17 23.93
CA GLY A 104 3.81 0.55 24.72
C GLY A 104 3.50 2.07 24.71
N PRO A 105 4.44 2.92 24.26
CA PRO A 105 4.19 4.37 24.13
C PRO A 105 3.34 4.73 22.91
N ASP A 106 3.18 3.81 21.95
CA ASP A 106 2.47 4.03 20.70
C ASP A 106 1.02 3.50 20.79
N ILE A 107 0.22 3.78 19.77
CA ILE A 107 -1.11 3.19 19.60
C ILE A 107 -1.23 2.54 18.22
N LEU A 108 -1.92 1.41 18.16
CA LEU A 108 -2.48 0.85 16.93
C LEU A 108 -3.94 1.28 16.82
N VAL A 109 -4.29 1.85 15.68
CA VAL A 109 -5.66 2.06 15.25
C VAL A 109 -5.93 1.13 14.08
N GLU A 110 -6.90 0.23 14.22
CA GLU A 110 -7.31 -0.72 13.19
C GLU A 110 -8.79 -0.52 12.86
N GLY A 111 -9.16 -0.61 11.58
CA GLY A 111 -10.57 -0.60 11.18
C GLY A 111 -10.78 -0.74 9.68
N TYR A 112 -11.99 -1.14 9.30
CA TYR A 112 -12.36 -1.34 7.90
C TYR A 112 -12.74 -0.01 7.25
N VAL A 113 -12.29 0.20 6.01
CA VAL A 113 -12.63 1.40 5.20
C VAL A 113 -14.07 1.32 4.72
N HIS A 114 -14.53 0.11 4.41
CA HIS A 114 -15.90 -0.19 4.02
C HIS A 114 -16.57 -0.94 5.16
N GLY A 115 -17.68 -0.42 5.68
CA GLY A 115 -18.47 -1.11 6.69
C GLY A 115 -19.13 -2.39 6.15
N PRO A 116 -19.61 -3.29 7.02
CA PRO A 116 -20.51 -4.35 6.58
C PRO A 116 -21.69 -3.70 5.82
N ARG A 117 -21.98 -4.23 4.64
CA ARG A 117 -23.22 -3.92 3.93
C ARG A 117 -24.42 -4.47 4.70
#